data_AF-A0A0M2UEP9-F1
#
_entry.id   AF-A0A0M2UEP9-F1
#
_cell.length_a   1.000
_cell.length_b   1.000
_cell.length_c   1.000
_cell.angle_alpha   90.00
_cell.angle_beta   90.00
_cell.angle_gamma   90.00
#
_symmetry.space_group_name_H-M   'P 1'
#
loop_
_entity.id
_entity.type
_entity.pdbx_description
1 polymer ?
#
loop_
_entity_poly.entity_id
_entity_poly.type
_entity_poly.pdbx_seq_one_letter_code
_entity_poly.pdbx_strand_id
1 'polypeptide(L)'
;MNYVVYYSDQLPKPQPSYMTKVDQIPPEVVDKLIFMYQEENLTLMEIADKMDMEWWTVKEVFKKHGIERMSLSERAKMKRAKDFDLIYRLHFIEEVPIQEIYEKYGFSPPYIRSVLHDQGLKPVNRGQFGKREAETRDHTH
;
A
#
# COMPACT_ATOMS: atom_id res chain seq x y z
N MET A 1 16.66 -28.11 64.56
CA MET A 1 16.91 -28.33 63.13
C MET A 1 16.01 -27.39 62.35
N ASN A 2 16.54 -26.30 61.80
CA ASN A 2 15.76 -25.34 61.01
C ASN A 2 15.92 -25.70 59.53
N TYR A 3 14.84 -26.14 58.90
CA TYR A 3 14.76 -26.27 57.45
C TYR A 3 14.46 -24.91 56.84
N VAL A 4 15.41 -24.38 56.05
CA VAL A 4 15.19 -23.19 55.22
C VAL A 4 14.49 -23.66 53.94
N VAL A 5 13.21 -23.31 53.81
CA VAL A 5 12.42 -23.53 52.59
C VAL A 5 12.76 -22.41 51.62
N TYR A 6 13.46 -22.72 50.53
CA TYR A 6 13.68 -21.78 49.45
C TYR A 6 12.44 -21.73 48.57
N TYR A 7 11.74 -20.60 48.59
CA TYR A 7 10.67 -20.30 47.62
C TYR A 7 11.30 -20.18 46.22
N SER A 8 10.88 -21.05 45.30
CA SER A 8 11.30 -21.12 43.90
C SER A 8 10.81 -19.96 43.01
N ASP A 9 10.11 -18.97 43.57
CA ASP A 9 9.33 -17.98 42.82
C ASP A 9 10.07 -16.68 42.47
N GLN A 10 11.40 -16.63 42.67
CA GLN A 10 12.21 -15.43 42.44
C GLN A 10 13.35 -15.62 41.44
N LEU A 11 13.42 -16.74 40.71
CA LEU A 11 14.34 -16.81 39.58
C LEU A 11 13.84 -15.83 38.50
N PRO A 12 14.60 -14.79 38.11
CA PRO A 12 14.25 -13.99 36.96
C PRO A 12 14.10 -14.96 35.79
N LYS A 13 12.95 -14.91 35.09
CA LYS A 13 12.72 -15.74 33.91
C LYS A 13 13.96 -15.62 33.02
N PRO A 14 14.63 -16.73 32.66
CA PRO A 14 15.83 -16.65 31.84
C PRO A 14 15.48 -15.83 30.60
N GLN A 15 16.13 -14.68 30.45
CA GLN A 15 15.91 -13.86 29.26
C GLN A 15 16.40 -14.72 28.10
N PRO A 16 15.53 -15.03 27.13
CA PRO A 16 15.95 -15.86 26.04
C PRO A 16 17.03 -15.18 25.21
N SER A 17 18.28 -15.61 25.39
CA SER A 17 19.42 -15.22 24.58
C SER A 17 19.48 -16.06 23.30
N TYR A 18 18.41 -16.04 22.51
CA TYR A 18 18.41 -16.60 21.17
C TYR A 18 18.24 -15.47 20.16
N MET A 19 19.23 -15.30 19.27
CA MET A 19 19.07 -14.50 18.06
C MET A 19 17.83 -15.01 17.34
N THR A 20 16.81 -14.18 17.27
CA THR A 20 15.58 -14.46 16.53
C THR A 20 15.89 -14.47 15.03
N LYS A 21 15.01 -15.07 14.21
CA LYS A 21 15.14 -14.99 12.75
C LYS A 21 15.27 -13.54 12.26
N VAL A 22 14.67 -12.60 12.97
CA VAL A 22 14.74 -11.16 12.70
C VAL A 22 16.13 -10.57 12.95
N ASP A 23 16.88 -11.09 13.93
CA ASP A 23 18.26 -10.64 14.21
C ASP A 23 19.26 -11.07 13.14
N GLN A 24 18.89 -12.05 12.32
CA GLN A 24 19.72 -12.58 11.23
C GLN A 24 19.43 -11.90 9.88
N ILE A 25 18.41 -11.04 9.81
CA ILE A 25 18.06 -10.33 8.58
C ILE A 25 19.12 -9.26 8.34
N PRO A 26 19.78 -9.27 7.16
CA PRO A 26 20.78 -8.27 6.84
C PRO A 26 20.21 -6.84 6.83
N PRO A 27 20.99 -5.82 7.24
CA PRO A 27 20.52 -4.43 7.26
C PRO A 27 19.96 -3.93 5.92
N GLU A 28 20.57 -4.32 4.80
CA GLU A 28 20.12 -3.94 3.46
C GLU A 28 18.73 -4.52 3.12
N VAL A 29 18.40 -5.69 3.67
CA VAL A 29 17.06 -6.26 3.53
C VAL A 29 16.08 -5.45 4.36
N VAL A 30 16.44 -5.08 5.59
CA VAL A 30 15.60 -4.21 6.42
C VAL A 30 15.30 -2.89 5.71
N ASP A 31 16.32 -2.20 5.22
CA ASP A 31 16.16 -0.93 4.49
C ASP A 31 15.21 -1.07 3.29
N LYS A 32 15.31 -2.18 2.56
CA LYS A 32 14.40 -2.48 1.45
C LYS A 32 12.96 -2.68 1.91
N LEU A 33 12.73 -3.37 3.03
CA LEU A 33 11.38 -3.54 3.60
C LEU A 33 10.78 -2.17 3.98
N ILE A 34 11.60 -1.29 4.58
CA ILE A 34 11.20 0.06 4.97
C ILE A 34 10.83 0.89 3.73
N PHE A 35 11.70 0.86 2.71
CA PHE A 35 11.47 1.56 1.45
C PHE A 35 10.15 1.12 0.79
N MET A 36 9.89 -0.18 0.67
CA MET A 36 8.63 -0.67 0.10
C MET A 36 7.40 -0.24 0.91
N TYR A 37 7.55 -0.10 2.22
CA TYR A 37 6.45 0.33 3.07
C TYR A 37 6.15 1.83 2.96
N GLN A 38 7.19 2.67 2.99
CA GLN A 38 7.08 4.12 3.06
C GLN A 38 6.92 4.75 1.66
N GLU A 39 7.73 4.30 0.70
CA GLU A 39 7.80 4.90 -0.64
C GLU A 39 6.86 4.20 -1.63
N GLU A 40 6.81 2.86 -1.60
CA GLU A 40 5.91 2.09 -2.47
C GLU A 40 4.49 1.93 -1.87
N ASN A 41 4.27 2.35 -0.62
CA ASN A 41 3.01 2.22 0.10
C ASN A 41 2.47 0.77 0.19
N LEU A 42 3.35 -0.23 0.12
CA LEU A 42 2.98 -1.64 0.24
C LEU A 42 2.60 -2.01 1.67
N THR A 43 1.58 -2.85 1.79
CA THR A 43 1.19 -3.49 3.05
C THR A 43 2.24 -4.50 3.48
N LEU A 44 2.24 -4.87 4.77
CA LEU A 44 3.15 -5.90 5.27
C LEU A 44 2.96 -7.25 4.55
N MET A 45 1.74 -7.55 4.10
CA MET A 45 1.45 -8.77 3.34
C MET A 45 2.02 -8.68 1.93
N GLU A 46 1.78 -7.58 1.20
CA GLU A 46 2.36 -7.38 -0.14
C GLU A 46 3.91 -7.40 -0.10
N ILE A 47 4.50 -6.84 0.96
CA ILE A 47 5.95 -6.88 1.18
C ILE A 47 6.41 -8.32 1.43
N ALA A 48 5.69 -9.07 2.26
CA ALA A 48 5.99 -10.46 2.58
C ALA A 48 5.96 -11.32 1.31
N ASP A 49 4.89 -11.20 0.51
CA ASP A 49 4.75 -11.89 -0.77
C ASP A 49 5.87 -11.52 -1.74
N LYS A 50 6.22 -10.23 -1.85
CA LYS A 50 7.27 -9.73 -2.76
C LYS A 50 8.68 -10.16 -2.34
N MET A 51 8.90 -10.44 -1.06
CA MET A 51 10.19 -10.84 -0.51
C MET A 51 10.30 -12.35 -0.29
N ASP A 52 9.26 -13.12 -0.60
CA ASP A 52 9.15 -14.54 -0.27
C ASP A 52 9.42 -14.79 1.23
N MET A 53 8.79 -13.97 2.06
CA MET A 53 8.91 -14.00 3.51
C MET A 53 7.56 -14.19 4.15
N GLU A 54 7.55 -14.72 5.37
CA GLU A 54 6.33 -14.77 6.15
C GLU A 54 5.94 -13.39 6.69
N TRP A 55 4.65 -13.05 6.62
CA TRP A 55 4.15 -11.73 7.04
C TRP A 55 4.45 -11.41 8.51
N TRP A 56 4.49 -12.41 9.38
CA TRP A 56 4.88 -12.25 10.79
C TRP A 56 6.34 -11.83 10.95
N THR A 57 7.23 -12.26 10.04
CA THR A 57 8.64 -11.88 10.05
C THR A 57 8.78 -10.39 9.75
N VAL A 58 8.12 -9.90 8.68
CA VAL A 58 8.11 -8.48 8.32
C VAL A 58 7.54 -7.63 9.46
N LYS A 59 6.46 -8.11 10.08
CA LYS A 59 5.84 -7.46 11.24
C LYS A 59 6.80 -7.32 12.44
N GLU A 60 7.56 -8.36 12.76
CA GLU A 60 8.51 -8.30 13.88
C GLU A 60 9.75 -7.45 13.55
N VAL A 61 10.23 -7.44 12.30
CA VAL A 61 11.26 -6.48 11.84
C VAL A 61 10.80 -5.05 12.11
N PHE A 62 9.58 -4.71 11.72
CA PHE A 62 9.06 -3.34 11.86
C PHE A 62 8.93 -2.93 13.31
N LYS A 63 8.41 -3.84 14.15
CA LYS A 63 8.32 -3.63 15.59
C LYS A 63 9.70 -3.40 16.22
N LYS A 64 10.71 -4.19 15.82
CA LYS A 64 12.08 -4.06 16.33
C LYS A 64 12.72 -2.72 15.93
N HIS A 65 12.44 -2.24 14.72
CA HIS A 65 12.96 -0.98 14.19
C HIS A 65 12.08 0.25 14.53
N GLY A 66 11.06 0.08 15.40
CA GLY A 66 10.21 1.20 15.85
C GLY A 66 9.30 1.78 14.76
N ILE A 67 8.99 1.01 13.71
CA ILE A 67 8.15 1.47 12.61
C ILE A 67 6.69 1.23 12.96
N GLU A 68 5.96 2.32 13.12
CA GLU A 68 4.54 2.28 13.42
C GLU A 68 3.71 1.83 12.23
N ARG A 69 2.60 1.15 12.53
CA ARG A 69 1.66 0.72 11.49
C ARG A 69 0.72 1.85 11.13
N MET A 70 0.84 2.31 9.90
CA MET A 70 -0.15 3.14 9.23
C MET A 70 -1.48 2.40 9.11
N SER A 71 -2.57 3.12 9.37
CA SER A 71 -3.93 2.63 9.17
C SER A 71 -4.22 2.38 7.68
N LEU A 72 -5.23 1.55 7.42
CA LEU A 72 -5.71 1.34 6.04
C LEU A 72 -6.21 2.64 5.39
N SER A 73 -6.81 3.54 6.17
CA SER A 73 -7.32 4.82 5.69
C SER A 73 -6.21 5.76 5.24
N GLU A 74 -5.16 5.91 6.06
CA GLU A 74 -3.99 6.73 5.73
C GLU A 74 -3.27 6.18 4.49
N ARG A 75 -3.07 4.86 4.43
CA ARG A 75 -2.47 4.22 3.25
C ARG A 75 -3.28 4.47 1.99
N ALA A 76 -4.61 4.37 2.08
CA ALA A 76 -5.48 4.63 0.95
C ALA A 76 -5.39 6.10 0.50
N LYS A 77 -5.27 7.06 1.44
CA LYS A 77 -5.04 8.48 1.10
C LYS A 77 -3.70 8.68 0.39
N MET A 78 -2.62 8.06 0.87
CA MET A 78 -1.30 8.17 0.24
C MET A 78 -1.28 7.58 -1.17
N LYS A 79 -1.87 6.40 -1.37
CA LYS A 79 -2.02 5.80 -2.71
C LYS A 79 -2.79 6.75 -3.65
N ARG A 80 -3.91 7.30 -3.18
CA ARG A 80 -4.71 8.26 -3.98
C ARG A 80 -3.97 9.56 -4.28
N ALA A 81 -3.20 10.09 -3.33
CA ALA A 81 -2.38 11.28 -3.55
C ALA A 81 -1.32 11.04 -4.62
N LYS A 82 -0.68 9.86 -4.63
CA LYS A 82 0.29 9.47 -5.67
C LYS A 82 -0.33 9.38 -7.06
N ASP A 83 -1.56 8.88 -7.17
CA ASP A 83 -2.24 8.72 -8.45
C ASP A 83 -2.95 10.00 -8.94
N PHE A 84 -2.97 11.06 -8.12
CA PHE A 84 -3.73 12.28 -8.39
C PHE A 84 -3.33 12.94 -9.71
N ASP A 85 -2.03 13.20 -9.92
CA ASP A 85 -1.56 13.95 -11.09
C ASP A 85 -1.93 13.25 -12.40
N LEU A 86 -1.82 11.91 -12.43
CA LEU A 86 -2.20 11.11 -13.58
C LEU A 86 -3.71 11.19 -13.83
N ILE A 87 -4.52 10.95 -12.79
CA ILE A 87 -5.98 10.97 -12.89
C ILE A 87 -6.49 12.36 -13.28
N TYR A 88 -5.90 13.42 -12.71
CA TYR A 88 -6.21 14.80 -13.04
C TYR A 88 -5.92 15.09 -14.51
N ARG A 89 -4.71 14.74 -14.99
CA ARG A 89 -4.34 14.93 -16.39
C ARG A 89 -5.29 14.20 -17.33
N LEU A 90 -5.52 12.91 -17.10
CA LEU A 90 -6.40 12.10 -17.95
C LEU A 90 -7.82 12.67 -18.00
N HIS A 91 -8.40 12.99 -16.83
CA HIS A 91 -9.80 13.38 -16.79
C HIS A 91 -10.04 14.84 -17.17
N PHE A 92 -9.24 15.79 -16.67
CA PHE A 92 -9.48 17.23 -16.85
C PHE A 92 -8.73 17.83 -18.03
N ILE A 93 -7.52 17.33 -18.37
CA ILE A 93 -6.70 17.90 -19.45
C ILE A 93 -6.96 17.16 -20.76
N GLU A 94 -6.81 15.83 -20.75
CA GLU A 94 -6.96 14.97 -21.94
C GLU A 94 -8.43 14.58 -22.20
N GLU A 95 -9.32 15.01 -21.33
CA GLU A 95 -10.75 14.80 -21.39
C GLU A 95 -11.24 13.33 -21.42
N VAL A 96 -10.40 12.39 -21.01
CA VAL A 96 -10.70 10.95 -21.04
C VAL A 96 -11.88 10.63 -20.10
N PRO A 97 -12.91 9.89 -20.59
CA PRO A 97 -14.02 9.44 -19.76
C PRO A 97 -13.54 8.49 -18.65
N ILE A 98 -14.15 8.60 -17.46
CA ILE A 98 -13.81 7.74 -16.30
C ILE A 98 -13.86 6.24 -16.63
N GLN A 99 -14.82 5.83 -17.48
CA GLN A 99 -14.95 4.44 -17.89
C GLN A 99 -13.74 3.97 -18.73
N GLU A 100 -13.24 4.82 -19.62
CA GLU A 100 -12.05 4.54 -20.42
C GLU A 100 -10.78 4.57 -19.56
N ILE A 101 -10.71 5.44 -18.55
CA ILE A 101 -9.62 5.43 -17.56
C ILE A 101 -9.60 4.08 -16.82
N TYR A 102 -10.77 3.56 -16.43
CA TYR A 102 -10.86 2.24 -15.81
C TYR A 102 -10.38 1.12 -16.74
N GLU A 103 -10.85 1.10 -17.99
CA GLU A 103 -10.51 0.05 -18.95
C GLU A 103 -9.03 0.04 -19.34
N LYS A 104 -8.42 1.23 -19.51
CA LYS A 104 -7.03 1.35 -19.96
C LYS A 104 -6.02 1.31 -18.81
N TYR A 105 -6.34 1.88 -17.65
CA TYR A 105 -5.40 2.07 -16.54
C TYR A 105 -5.77 1.27 -15.28
N GLY A 106 -6.93 0.61 -15.25
CA GLY A 106 -7.37 -0.21 -14.12
C GLY A 106 -7.92 0.57 -12.92
N PHE A 107 -8.01 1.90 -12.99
CA PHE A 107 -8.55 2.71 -11.90
C PHE A 107 -10.07 2.63 -11.86
N SER A 108 -10.64 1.98 -10.85
CA SER A 108 -12.10 1.85 -10.75
C SER A 108 -12.80 3.23 -10.64
N PRO A 109 -14.02 3.40 -11.18
CA PRO A 109 -14.75 4.66 -11.08
C PRO A 109 -14.91 5.20 -9.65
N PRO A 110 -15.20 4.37 -8.61
CA PRO A 110 -15.20 4.85 -7.22
C PRO A 110 -13.84 5.33 -6.73
N TYR A 111 -12.75 4.67 -7.15
CA TYR A 111 -11.40 5.08 -6.80
C TYR A 111 -11.06 6.46 -7.40
N ILE A 112 -11.29 6.62 -8.70
CA ILE A 112 -11.10 7.91 -9.41
C ILE A 112 -11.87 9.03 -8.71
N ARG A 113 -13.13 8.79 -8.35
CA ARG A 113 -13.95 9.75 -7.60
C ARG A 113 -13.34 10.12 -6.26
N SER A 114 -12.80 9.13 -5.54
CA SER A 114 -12.16 9.36 -4.24
C SER A 114 -10.87 10.16 -4.38
N VAL A 115 -10.06 9.90 -5.41
CA VAL A 115 -8.82 10.64 -5.70
C VAL A 115 -9.12 12.12 -5.94
N LEU A 116 -10.12 12.40 -6.79
CA LEU A 116 -10.54 13.78 -7.07
C LEU A 116 -11.14 14.46 -5.84
N HIS A 117 -11.99 13.74 -5.10
CA HIS A 117 -12.64 14.25 -3.91
C HIS A 117 -11.65 14.65 -2.81
N ASP A 118 -10.58 13.87 -2.61
CA ASP A 118 -9.54 14.19 -1.62
C ASP A 118 -8.84 15.53 -1.91
N GLN A 119 -8.89 16.04 -3.16
CA GLN A 119 -8.39 17.35 -3.57
C GLN A 119 -9.51 18.39 -3.74
N GLY A 120 -10.73 18.11 -3.26
CA GLY A 120 -11.88 19.01 -3.37
C GLY A 120 -12.49 19.10 -4.78
N LEU A 121 -12.10 18.21 -5.69
CA LEU A 121 -12.61 18.19 -7.06
C LEU A 121 -13.79 17.22 -7.20
N LYS A 122 -14.74 17.58 -8.05
CA LYS A 122 -15.84 16.70 -8.47
C LYS A 122 -15.61 16.26 -9.92
N PRO A 123 -15.79 14.97 -10.23
CA PRO A 123 -15.69 14.48 -11.60
C PRO A 123 -16.73 15.17 -12.49
N VAL A 124 -16.35 15.46 -13.73
CA VAL A 124 -17.28 15.97 -14.73
C VAL A 124 -18.03 14.80 -15.33
N ASN A 125 -19.36 14.84 -15.24
CA ASN A 125 -20.21 13.80 -15.83
C ASN A 125 -20.27 14.00 -17.35
N ARG A 126 -19.26 13.51 -18.07
CA ARG A 126 -19.24 13.47 -19.55
C ARG A 126 -20.04 12.30 -20.12
N GLY A 127 -20.87 11.66 -19.29
CA GLY A 127 -21.66 10.49 -19.64
C GLY A 127 -22.26 10.61 -21.04
N GLN A 128 -22.00 9.60 -21.87
CA GLN A 128 -22.73 9.31 -23.11
C GLN A 128 -22.37 10.10 -24.39
N PHE A 129 -21.43 11.05 -24.41
CA PHE A 129 -21.08 11.79 -25.64
C PHE A 129 -19.93 11.19 -26.47
N GLY A 130 -19.45 9.99 -26.13
CA GLY A 130 -18.28 9.34 -26.72
C GLY A 130 -18.56 8.21 -27.71
N LYS A 131 -19.82 7.94 -28.07
CA LYS A 131 -20.10 7.35 -29.39
C LYS A 131 -20.17 8.49 -30.42
N ARG A 132 -19.10 9.28 -30.56
CA ARG A 132 -18.94 10.09 -31.77
C ARG A 132 -18.47 9.13 -32.86
N GLU A 133 -19.46 8.57 -33.56
CA GLU A 133 -19.40 8.15 -34.96
C GLU A 133 -18.00 7.79 -35.46
N ALA A 134 -17.62 6.52 -35.29
CA ALA A 134 -16.73 5.87 -36.24
C ALA A 134 -17.56 5.49 -37.50
N GLU A 135 -18.13 6.48 -38.19
CA GLU A 135 -18.69 6.28 -39.53
C GLU A 135 -18.23 7.39 -40.46
N THR A 136 -17.84 6.97 -41.66
CA THR A 136 -17.50 7.74 -42.86
C THR A 136 -16.06 8.27 -43.02
N ARG A 137 -15.17 7.37 -43.43
CA ARG A 137 -14.38 7.64 -44.66
C ARG A 137 -14.66 6.55 -45.67
N ASP A 138 -15.79 6.71 -46.33
CA ASP A 138 -16.02 6.16 -47.66
C ASP A 138 -15.05 6.88 -48.61
N HIS A 139 -14.09 6.17 -49.19
CA HIS A 139 -13.41 6.60 -50.42
C HIS A 139 -13.50 5.46 -51.41
N THR A 140 -14.65 5.43 -52.07
CA THR A 140 -14.82 4.94 -53.43
C THR A 140 -13.95 5.78 -54.37
N HIS A 141 -13.05 5.13 -55.13
CA HIS A 141 -12.74 5.43 -56.53
C HIS A 141 -12.18 4.18 -57.20
#